data_AF-A0A8S9DXR1-F1
#
_entry.id   AF-A0A8S9DXR1-F1
#
_cell.length_a   1.000
_cell.length_b   1.000
_cell.length_c   1.000
_cell.angle_alpha   90.00
_cell.angle_beta   90.00
_cell.angle_gamma   90.00
#
_symmetry.space_group_name_H-M   'P 1'
#
loop_
_entity.id
_entity.type
_entity.pdbx_description
1 polymer ?
#
loop_
_entity_poly.entity_id
_entity_poly.type
_entity_poly.pdbx_seq_one_letter_code
_entity_poly.pdbx_strand_id
1 'polypeptide(L)'
;MKHLTVPFDGSRYTELFEYVAKALVWHHWGTYLTKESFVYSIALTGKGAELFHEYFFALRSKQRVEVTIGANTIKYIGVQAIDNDQLTVWQFEVFDGLVVSNSIDEGFYKSGSVGVMTGPASQKQNVGKLFEP
;
A
#
# COMPACT_ATOMS: atom_id res chain seq x y z
N MET A 1 5.76 -19.72 21.37
CA MET A 1 6.24 -18.41 20.84
C MET A 1 5.44 -17.33 21.57
N LYS A 2 6.08 -16.27 22.11
CA LYS A 2 5.34 -15.19 22.80
C LYS A 2 4.90 -14.17 21.75
N HIS A 3 3.62 -13.87 21.69
CA HIS A 3 3.08 -12.81 20.84
C HIS A 3 2.64 -11.64 21.72
N LEU A 4 3.03 -10.41 21.34
CA LEU A 4 2.51 -9.19 21.92
C LEU A 4 1.34 -8.73 21.06
N THR A 5 0.16 -8.62 21.66
CA THR A 5 -1.03 -8.07 21.01
C THR A 5 -1.38 -6.77 21.70
N VAL A 6 -1.48 -5.70 20.90
CA VAL A 6 -1.86 -4.37 21.39
C VAL A 6 -3.13 -3.95 20.64
N PRO A 7 -4.20 -3.52 21.34
CA PRO A 7 -5.37 -2.94 20.70
C PRO A 7 -4.94 -1.74 19.86
N PHE A 8 -5.36 -1.74 18.59
CA PHE A 8 -4.94 -0.72 17.64
C PHE A 8 -6.04 -0.50 16.59
N ASP A 9 -6.20 0.74 16.12
CA ASP A 9 -7.17 1.08 15.08
C ASP A 9 -6.57 0.88 13.69
N GLY A 10 -6.78 -0.30 13.11
CA GLY A 10 -6.22 -0.68 11.81
C GLY A 10 -6.56 0.29 10.67
N SER A 11 -7.71 0.97 10.74
CA SER A 11 -8.12 1.93 9.70
C SER A 11 -7.22 3.17 9.68
N ARG A 12 -6.84 3.68 10.86
CA ARG A 12 -5.91 4.81 10.97
C ARG A 12 -4.49 4.43 10.56
N TYR A 13 -4.10 3.17 10.74
CA TYR A 13 -2.81 2.68 10.24
C TYR A 13 -2.77 2.62 8.73
N THR A 14 -3.80 2.10 8.06
CA THR A 14 -3.82 2.11 6.59
C THR A 14 -3.90 3.55 6.06
N GLU A 15 -4.73 4.42 6.66
CA GLU A 15 -4.85 5.82 6.26
C GLU A 15 -3.53 6.58 6.38
N LEU A 16 -2.70 6.28 7.39
CA LEU A 16 -1.35 6.85 7.52
C LEU A 16 -0.54 6.65 6.23
N PHE A 17 -0.63 5.47 5.60
CA PHE A 17 0.12 5.19 4.38
C PHE A 17 -0.37 5.95 3.17
N GLU A 18 -1.59 6.48 3.18
CA GLU A 18 -2.03 7.41 2.14
C GLU A 18 -1.22 8.71 2.18
N TYR A 19 -0.96 9.22 3.38
CA TYR A 19 -0.11 10.40 3.56
C TYR A 19 1.35 10.11 3.25
N VAL A 20 1.86 8.94 3.65
CA VAL A 20 3.22 8.50 3.32
C VAL A 20 3.38 8.37 1.81
N ALA A 21 2.45 7.73 1.10
CA ALA A 21 2.49 7.61 -0.35
C ALA A 21 2.47 8.97 -1.04
N LYS A 22 1.61 9.91 -0.62
CA LYS A 22 1.62 11.29 -1.14
C LYS A 22 3.00 11.93 -1.06
N ALA A 23 3.66 11.82 0.10
CA ALA A 23 4.99 12.36 0.29
C ALA A 23 6.03 11.65 -0.60
N LEU A 24 5.94 10.33 -0.75
CA LEU A 24 6.88 9.53 -1.53
C LEU A 24 6.74 9.76 -3.04
N VAL A 25 5.53 9.98 -3.55
CA VAL A 25 5.30 10.32 -4.96
C VAL A 25 6.04 11.62 -5.32
N TRP A 26 5.97 12.64 -4.46
CA TRP A 26 6.75 13.86 -4.65
C TRP A 26 8.25 13.62 -4.48
N HIS A 27 8.66 12.92 -3.41
CA HIS A 27 10.06 12.70 -3.08
C HIS A 27 10.83 11.94 -4.17
N HIS A 28 10.24 10.87 -4.74
CA HIS A 28 10.91 10.04 -5.75
C HIS A 28 10.75 10.56 -7.16
N TRP A 29 9.59 11.13 -7.51
CA TRP A 29 9.23 11.41 -8.91
C TRP A 29 8.85 12.86 -9.18
N GLY A 30 8.95 13.76 -8.19
CA GLY A 30 8.59 15.17 -8.34
C GLY A 30 7.14 15.39 -8.78
N THR A 31 6.29 14.38 -8.62
CA THR A 31 4.91 14.42 -9.08
C THR A 31 4.03 14.97 -7.98
N TYR A 32 3.24 15.98 -8.30
CA TYR A 32 2.30 16.60 -7.35
C TYR A 32 0.92 15.96 -7.49
N LEU A 33 0.44 15.31 -6.44
CA LEU A 33 -0.94 14.83 -6.36
C LEU A 33 -1.85 15.99 -5.98
N THR A 34 -2.78 16.34 -6.87
CA THR A 34 -3.66 17.49 -6.69
C THR A 34 -4.90 17.09 -5.89
N LYS A 35 -5.77 18.08 -5.60
CA LYS A 35 -7.09 17.82 -5.01
C LYS A 35 -7.99 16.97 -5.92
N GLU A 36 -7.68 16.91 -7.21
CA GLU A 36 -8.34 16.05 -8.19
C GLU A 36 -7.74 14.64 -8.24
N SER A 37 -6.76 14.30 -7.39
CA SER A 37 -6.24 12.94 -7.26
C SER A 37 -6.95 12.21 -6.11
N PHE A 38 -7.26 10.93 -6.28
CA PHE A 38 -7.57 10.05 -5.16
C PHE A 38 -6.27 9.47 -4.59
N VAL A 39 -6.34 9.12 -3.32
CA VAL A 39 -5.42 8.17 -2.68
C VAL A 39 -6.29 7.18 -1.92
N TYR A 40 -5.92 5.91 -1.99
CA TYR A 40 -6.67 4.82 -1.38
C TYR A 40 -5.68 3.80 -0.81
N SER A 41 -5.86 3.44 0.46
CA SER A 41 -5.08 2.43 1.15
C SER A 41 -5.89 1.19 1.49
N ILE A 42 -5.22 0.05 1.55
CA ILE A 42 -5.81 -1.22 1.97
C ILE A 42 -4.78 -2.10 2.70
N ALA A 43 -5.23 -2.79 3.75
CA ALA A 43 -4.45 -3.84 4.39
C ALA A 43 -4.46 -5.10 3.51
N LEU A 44 -3.30 -5.58 3.09
CA LEU A 44 -3.17 -6.74 2.21
C LEU A 44 -2.96 -8.01 3.04
N THR A 45 -3.79 -9.02 2.78
CA THR A 45 -3.51 -10.40 3.19
C THR A 45 -2.33 -10.95 2.39
N GLY A 46 -1.76 -12.09 2.79
CA GLY A 46 -0.72 -12.75 1.99
C GLY A 46 -1.14 -12.95 0.52
N LYS A 47 -2.38 -13.43 0.30
CA LYS A 47 -2.92 -13.59 -1.05
C LYS A 47 -3.15 -12.25 -1.76
N GLY A 48 -3.62 -11.22 -1.03
CA GLY A 48 -3.79 -9.88 -1.59
C GLY A 48 -2.47 -9.26 -2.07
N ALA A 49 -1.38 -9.49 -1.33
CA ALA A 49 -0.04 -9.02 -1.72
C ALA A 49 0.48 -9.72 -2.98
N GLU A 50 0.25 -11.03 -3.12
CA GLU A 50 0.57 -11.77 -4.37
C GLU A 50 -0.18 -11.19 -5.56
N LEU A 51 -1.50 -10.96 -5.43
CA LEU A 51 -2.30 -10.36 -6.50
C LEU A 51 -1.85 -8.93 -6.83
N PHE A 52 -1.49 -8.13 -5.82
CA PHE A 52 -0.89 -6.80 -6.04
C PHE A 52 0.37 -6.88 -6.89
N HIS A 53 1.23 -7.85 -6.59
CA HIS A 53 2.45 -8.07 -7.36
C HIS A 53 2.13 -8.44 -8.82
N GLU A 54 1.26 -9.43 -9.03
CA GLU A 54 0.89 -9.91 -10.36
C GLU A 54 0.22 -8.83 -11.21
N TYR A 55 -0.72 -8.06 -10.65
CA TYR A 55 -1.51 -7.10 -11.42
C TYR A 55 -0.88 -5.73 -11.56
N PHE A 56 0.03 -5.32 -10.67
CA PHE A 56 0.58 -3.96 -10.70
C PHE A 56 2.10 -3.94 -10.80
N PHE A 57 2.80 -4.79 -10.08
CA PHE A 57 4.27 -4.79 -10.09
C PHE A 57 4.86 -5.64 -11.22
N ALA A 58 4.17 -6.62 -11.78
CA ALA A 58 4.66 -7.34 -12.96
C ALA A 58 4.53 -6.51 -14.25
N LEU A 59 3.72 -5.44 -14.22
CA LEU A 59 3.50 -4.57 -15.37
C LEU A 59 4.70 -3.64 -15.63
N ARG A 60 4.82 -3.20 -16.89
CA ARG A 60 5.80 -2.18 -17.27
C ARG A 60 5.45 -0.85 -16.59
N SER A 61 6.41 -0.26 -15.89
CA SER A 61 6.29 1.02 -15.21
C SER A 61 7.16 2.09 -15.87
N LYS A 62 6.79 3.37 -15.71
CA LYS A 62 7.66 4.51 -16.06
C LYS A 62 8.87 4.54 -15.14
N GLN A 63 8.60 4.43 -13.84
CA GLN A 63 9.59 4.47 -12.77
C GLN A 63 9.23 3.42 -11.72
N ARG A 64 10.26 2.87 -11.06
CA ARG A 64 10.15 1.91 -9.96
C ARG A 64 11.14 2.30 -8.88
N VAL A 65 10.73 2.14 -7.63
CA VAL A 65 11.61 2.22 -6.46
C VAL A 65 11.38 1.02 -5.55
N GLU A 66 12.45 0.54 -4.92
CA GLU A 66 12.41 -0.50 -3.90
C GLU A 66 13.40 -0.08 -2.81
N VAL A 67 12.91 0.08 -1.59
CA VAL A 67 13.66 0.72 -0.51
C VAL A 67 13.46 -0.04 0.79
N THR A 68 14.55 -0.17 1.55
CA THR A 68 14.55 -0.69 2.92
C THR A 68 15.28 0.29 3.83
N ILE A 69 14.66 0.68 4.95
CA ILE A 69 15.19 1.66 5.90
C ILE A 69 15.11 1.16 7.36
N GLY A 70 16.00 1.70 8.20
CA GLY A 70 15.99 1.45 9.64
C GLY A 70 16.18 -0.02 10.02
N ALA A 71 17.16 -0.70 9.43
CA ALA A 71 17.43 -2.12 9.69
C ALA A 71 16.20 -3.02 9.50
N ASN A 72 15.57 -2.93 8.32
CA ASN A 72 14.34 -3.65 7.94
C ASN A 72 13.06 -3.20 8.69
N THR A 73 13.10 -2.04 9.36
CA THR A 73 11.91 -1.49 10.03
C THR A 73 10.83 -1.09 9.03
N ILE A 74 11.19 -0.51 7.90
CA ILE A 74 10.23 -0.22 6.81
C ILE A 74 10.83 -0.71 5.50
N LYS A 75 10.02 -1.42 4.72
CA LYS A 75 10.29 -1.77 3.33
C LYS A 75 9.15 -1.27 2.47
N TYR A 76 9.44 -0.78 1.28
CA TYR A 76 8.40 -0.48 0.31
C TYR A 76 8.85 -0.64 -1.13
N ILE A 77 7.89 -0.97 -1.97
CA ILE A 77 7.99 -0.95 -3.42
C ILE A 77 6.99 0.08 -3.94
N GLY A 78 7.40 0.89 -4.90
CA GLY A 78 6.55 1.86 -5.58
C GLY A 78 6.73 1.79 -7.09
N VAL A 79 5.64 1.85 -7.85
CA VAL A 79 5.66 1.98 -9.31
C VAL A 79 4.79 3.13 -9.79
N GLN A 80 5.22 3.80 -10.85
CA GLN A 80 4.48 4.85 -11.55
C GLN A 80 4.07 4.37 -12.95
N ALA A 81 2.82 4.64 -13.34
CA ALA A 81 2.31 4.29 -14.66
C ALA A 81 3.04 5.05 -15.79
N ILE A 82 3.05 4.48 -17.00
CA ILE A 82 3.75 5.03 -18.17
C ILE A 82 3.04 6.26 -18.74
N ASP A 83 1.72 6.24 -18.70
CA ASP A 83 0.81 7.17 -19.36
C ASP A 83 0.21 8.21 -18.41
N ASN A 84 0.37 8.03 -17.10
CA ASN A 84 -0.14 8.97 -16.11
C ASN A 84 0.71 9.01 -14.84
N ASP A 85 1.39 10.14 -14.62
CA ASP A 85 2.28 10.32 -13.48
C ASP A 85 1.56 10.29 -12.12
N GLN A 86 0.27 10.64 -12.08
CA GLN A 86 -0.53 10.57 -10.85
C GLN A 86 -0.97 9.15 -10.50
N LEU A 87 -0.90 8.21 -11.44
CA LEU A 87 -1.26 6.81 -11.21
C LEU A 87 -0.06 6.04 -10.67
N THR A 88 -0.12 5.71 -9.39
CA THR A 88 0.98 5.03 -8.69
C THR A 88 0.45 3.92 -7.80
N VAL A 89 1.26 2.88 -7.63
CA VAL A 89 0.95 1.74 -6.76
C VAL A 89 2.12 1.51 -5.81
N TRP A 90 1.80 1.30 -4.55
CA TRP A 90 2.76 1.10 -3.48
C TRP A 90 2.37 -0.12 -2.64
N GLN A 91 3.39 -0.80 -2.13
CA GLN A 91 3.24 -1.82 -1.09
C GLN A 91 4.26 -1.53 0.01
N PHE A 92 3.79 -1.48 1.25
CA PHE A 92 4.58 -1.18 2.44
C PHE A 92 4.58 -2.37 3.40
N GLU A 93 5.74 -2.66 3.98
CA GLU A 93 5.91 -3.56 5.11
C GLU A 93 6.57 -2.81 6.26
N VAL A 94 6.09 -3.04 7.49
CA VAL A 94 6.65 -2.45 8.72
C VAL A 94 7.04 -3.56 9.68
N PHE A 95 8.18 -3.41 10.37
CA PHE A 95 8.75 -4.37 11.33
C PHE A 95 8.77 -5.80 10.80
N ASP A 96 9.25 -5.97 9.57
CA ASP A 96 9.34 -7.28 8.89
C ASP A 96 7.99 -8.01 8.75
N GLY A 97 6.93 -7.24 8.51
CA GLY A 97 5.59 -7.79 8.26
C GLY A 97 4.74 -7.89 9.52
N LEU A 98 4.77 -6.85 10.38
CA LEU A 98 3.89 -6.69 11.53
C LEU A 98 2.47 -7.11 11.16
N VAL A 99 1.97 -8.12 11.86
CA VAL A 99 0.66 -8.69 11.56
C VAL A 99 -0.44 -7.87 12.22
N VAL A 100 -1.32 -7.31 11.41
CA VAL A 100 -2.60 -6.74 11.85
C VAL A 100 -3.69 -7.78 11.64
N SER A 101 -4.50 -8.02 12.67
CA SER A 101 -5.62 -8.96 12.60
C SER A 101 -6.78 -8.51 13.49
N ASN A 102 -7.98 -8.91 13.10
CA ASN A 102 -9.21 -8.64 13.85
C ASN A 102 -9.51 -9.71 14.92
N SER A 103 -8.69 -10.76 15.04
CA SER A 103 -8.78 -11.72 16.13
C SER A 103 -7.44 -12.43 16.38
N ILE A 104 -7.37 -13.19 17.47
CA ILE A 104 -6.21 -13.96 17.91
C ILE A 104 -6.26 -15.42 17.40
N ASP A 105 -7.38 -15.86 16.82
CA ASP A 105 -7.60 -17.24 16.42
C ASP A 105 -6.94 -17.55 15.06
N GLU A 106 -6.51 -18.79 14.87
CA GLU A 106 -5.72 -19.24 13.71
C GLU A 106 -6.46 -19.19 12.35
N GLY A 107 -7.73 -18.79 12.29
CA GLY A 107 -8.53 -18.72 11.07
C GLY A 107 -8.81 -17.31 10.52
N PHE A 108 -8.33 -16.25 11.16
CA PHE A 108 -8.68 -14.88 10.78
C PHE A 108 -7.67 -14.25 9.83
N TYR A 109 -8.14 -13.30 9.03
CA TYR A 109 -7.30 -12.56 8.09
C TYR A 109 -6.17 -11.85 8.83
N LYS A 110 -4.95 -12.15 8.41
CA LYS A 110 -3.71 -11.53 8.86
C LYS A 110 -3.18 -10.70 7.71
N SER A 111 -2.92 -9.43 7.97
CA SER A 111 -2.27 -8.54 7.01
C SER A 111 -0.86 -8.23 7.49
N GLY A 112 0.13 -8.43 6.61
CA GLY A 112 1.54 -8.09 6.88
C GLY A 112 2.03 -6.88 6.09
N SER A 113 1.20 -6.34 5.18
CA SER A 113 1.56 -5.21 4.33
C SER A 113 0.37 -4.30 4.03
N VAL A 114 0.66 -3.07 3.64
CA VAL A 114 -0.35 -2.08 3.21
C VAL A 114 -0.13 -1.76 1.75
N GLY A 115 -1.18 -1.92 0.94
CA GLY A 115 -1.23 -1.46 -0.44
C GLY A 115 -1.75 -0.03 -0.49
N VAL A 116 -1.17 0.81 -1.34
CA VAL A 116 -1.70 2.15 -1.62
C VAL A 116 -1.73 2.40 -3.12
N MET A 117 -2.82 2.99 -3.59
CA MET A 117 -2.97 3.44 -4.97
C MET A 117 -3.30 4.93 -5.02
N THR A 118 -2.74 5.61 -6.00
CA THR A 118 -3.08 7.01 -6.32
C THR A 118 -3.53 7.09 -7.77
N GLY A 119 -4.27 8.14 -8.13
CA GLY A 119 -4.64 8.39 -9.52
C GLY A 119 -5.66 9.52 -9.64
N PRO A 120 -6.12 9.84 -10.86
CA PRO A 120 -7.17 10.83 -11.06
C PRO A 120 -8.48 10.43 -10.38
N ALA A 121 -9.17 11.36 -9.72
CA ALA A 121 -10.40 11.13 -8.96
C ALA A 121 -11.51 10.48 -9.80
N SER A 122 -11.52 10.69 -11.12
CA SER A 122 -12.44 10.03 -12.05
C SER A 122 -12.33 8.49 -12.03
N GLN A 123 -11.19 7.95 -11.61
CA GLN A 123 -10.93 6.51 -11.53
C GLN A 123 -11.21 5.91 -10.15
N LYS A 124 -11.53 6.73 -9.13
CA LYS A 124 -11.68 6.29 -7.73
C LYS A 124 -12.71 5.15 -7.56
N GLN A 125 -13.84 5.22 -8.26
CA GLN A 125 -14.88 4.18 -8.18
C GLN A 125 -14.41 2.83 -8.73
N ASN A 126 -13.49 2.82 -9.70
CA ASN A 126 -12.98 1.58 -10.28
C ASN A 126 -12.00 0.89 -9.34
N VAL A 127 -11.23 1.67 -8.58
CA VAL A 127 -10.26 1.15 -7.61
C VAL A 127 -10.96 0.51 -6.41
N GLY A 128 -12.01 1.14 -5.86
CA GLY A 128 -12.77 0.53 -4.75
C GLY A 128 -13.32 -0.85 -5.12
N LYS A 129 -13.87 -0.99 -6.33
CA LYS A 129 -14.43 -2.26 -6.84
C LYS A 129 -13.39 -3.37 -7.05
N LEU A 130 -12.11 -3.04 -7.24
CA LEU A 130 -11.04 -4.05 -7.39
C LEU A 130 -10.75 -4.79 -6.08
N PHE A 131 -11.19 -4.22 -4.95
CA PHE A 131 -10.84 -4.71 -3.62
C PHE A 131 -12.06 -4.98 -2.72
N GLU A 132 -13.27 -4.84 -3.27
CA GLU A 132 -14.48 -5.39 -2.68
C GLU A 132 -14.56 -6.90 -3.01
N PRO A 133 -14.86 -7.78 -2.02
CA PRO A 133 -14.98 -9.22 -2.23
C PRO A 133 -16.18 -9.62 -3.09
#